data_AF-A0A5C8UUV8-F1
#
_entry.id   AF-A0A5C8UUV8-F1
#
_cell.length_a   1.000
_cell.length_b   1.000
_cell.length_c   1.000
_cell.angle_alpha   90.00
_cell.angle_beta   90.00
_cell.angle_gamma   90.00
#
_symmetry.space_group_name_H-M   'P 1'
#
loop_
_entity.id
_entity.type
_entity.pdbx_description
1 polymer ?
#
loop_
_entity_poly.entity_id
_entity_poly.type
_entity_poly.pdbx_seq_one_letter_code
_entity_poly.pdbx_strand_id
1 'polypeptide(L)'
;MTALAHRVVRQRGFLVALAAASLVLAVLVVQSLLTFFVTQLGYSGGGSPRDLPWWTVYGRQVLSVSVPFGVGVLLGFWFIAPVAAELRLAHVITRSLLAAVAGAILVFLTTTVLEAVLAIQALVDHGALSRLGAETMRALGVGLAFAAQAFVSATPLVILAGILLWNWVERHPSRHPIAGIVDTA
;
A
#
# COMPACT_ATOMS: atom_id res chain seq x y z
N MET A 1 -21.91 -18.06 -11.47
CA MET A 1 -21.11 -17.32 -10.46
C MET A 1 -20.73 -15.89 -10.89
N THR A 2 -20.71 -15.57 -12.19
CA THR A 2 -20.37 -14.24 -12.72
C THR A 2 -21.39 -13.13 -12.40
N ALA A 3 -22.69 -13.44 -12.32
CA ALA A 3 -23.74 -12.45 -12.04
C ALA A 3 -23.73 -11.91 -10.60
N LEU A 4 -23.31 -12.73 -9.62
CA LEU A 4 -23.16 -12.32 -8.21
C LEU A 4 -21.93 -11.43 -8.03
N ALA A 5 -20.80 -11.78 -8.64
CA ALA A 5 -19.61 -10.92 -8.67
C ALA A 5 -19.93 -9.56 -9.31
N HIS A 6 -20.66 -9.55 -10.43
CA HIS A 6 -21.08 -8.30 -11.08
C HIS A 6 -21.99 -7.44 -10.21
N ARG A 7 -22.91 -8.04 -9.42
CA ARG A 7 -23.76 -7.29 -8.48
C ARG A 7 -22.96 -6.72 -7.31
N VAL A 8 -22.06 -7.51 -6.71
CA VAL A 8 -21.23 -7.06 -5.57
C VAL A 8 -20.30 -5.91 -5.98
N VAL A 9 -19.73 -5.97 -7.18
CA VAL A 9 -18.85 -4.92 -7.72
C VAL A 9 -19.62 -3.65 -8.06
N ARG A 10 -20.84 -3.77 -8.62
CA ARG A 10 -21.66 -2.60 -9.03
C ARG A 10 -22.44 -1.96 -7.87
N GLN A 11 -22.71 -2.69 -6.79
CA GLN A 11 -23.45 -2.17 -5.62
C GLN A 11 -22.59 -1.40 -4.60
N ARG A 12 -21.25 -1.51 -4.63
CA ARG A 12 -20.38 -1.08 -3.51
C ARG A 12 -19.37 0.05 -3.81
N GLY A 13 -19.56 0.84 -4.87
CA GLY A 13 -18.63 1.95 -5.16
C GLY A 13 -17.19 1.50 -5.51
N PHE A 14 -17.02 0.27 -6.00
CA PHE A 14 -15.69 -0.31 -6.32
C PHE A 14 -14.86 0.57 -7.27
N LEU A 15 -15.47 1.11 -8.33
CA LEU A 15 -14.77 1.95 -9.30
C LEU A 15 -14.20 3.22 -8.66
N VAL A 16 -14.91 3.76 -7.68
CA VAL A 16 -14.55 4.97 -6.96
C VAL A 16 -13.38 4.65 -6.01
N ALA A 17 -13.46 3.55 -5.26
CA ALA A 17 -12.35 3.03 -4.47
C ALA A 17 -11.11 2.69 -5.32
N LEU A 18 -11.30 2.13 -6.52
CA LEU A 18 -10.24 1.82 -7.48
C LEU A 18 -9.57 3.09 -8.00
N ALA A 19 -10.33 4.14 -8.31
CA ALA A 19 -9.78 5.42 -8.71
C ALA A 19 -8.94 6.06 -7.59
N ALA A 20 -9.43 6.04 -6.35
CA ALA A 20 -8.67 6.55 -5.20
C ALA A 20 -7.38 5.75 -4.96
N ALA A 21 -7.47 4.42 -4.95
CA ALA A 21 -6.33 3.54 -4.72
C ALA A 21 -5.30 3.61 -5.86
N SER A 22 -5.75 3.74 -7.12
CA SER A 22 -4.86 3.92 -8.26
C SER A 22 -4.15 5.27 -8.24
N LEU A 23 -4.82 6.35 -7.80
CA LEU A 23 -4.17 7.64 -7.57
C LEU A 23 -3.11 7.55 -6.48
N VAL A 24 -3.43 6.89 -5.36
CA VAL A 24 -2.45 6.64 -4.27
C VAL A 24 -1.26 5.84 -4.79
N LEU A 25 -1.52 4.74 -5.50
CA LEU A 25 -0.49 3.90 -6.11
C LEU A 25 0.40 4.71 -7.07
N ALA A 26 -0.19 5.50 -7.97
CA ALA A 26 0.54 6.31 -8.95
C ALA A 26 1.49 7.29 -8.25
N VAL A 27 1.02 7.98 -7.21
CA VAL A 27 1.87 8.91 -6.45
C VAL A 27 3.01 8.17 -5.74
N LEU A 28 2.75 7.02 -5.13
CA LEU A 28 3.80 6.22 -4.47
C LEU A 28 4.85 5.71 -5.46
N VAL A 29 4.43 5.33 -6.67
CA VAL A 29 5.32 4.90 -7.75
C VAL A 29 6.19 6.07 -8.22
N VAL A 30 5.60 7.25 -8.42
CA VAL A 30 6.33 8.47 -8.79
C VAL A 30 7.30 8.88 -7.68
N GLN A 31 6.88 8.84 -6.42
CA GLN A 31 7.73 9.14 -5.28
C GLN A 31 8.92 8.18 -5.21
N SER A 32 8.70 6.88 -5.43
CA SER A 32 9.77 5.87 -5.46
C SER A 32 10.77 6.14 -6.59
N LEU A 33 10.29 6.54 -7.78
CA LEU A 33 11.15 6.95 -8.89
C LEU A 33 11.97 8.20 -8.53
N LEU A 34 11.33 9.23 -7.99
CA LEU A 34 12.01 10.47 -7.63
C LEU A 34 13.06 10.25 -6.55
N THR A 35 12.75 9.48 -5.50
CA THR A 35 13.73 9.12 -4.47
C THR A 35 14.92 8.38 -5.08
N PHE A 36 14.68 7.42 -5.97
CA PHE A 36 15.75 6.73 -6.69
C PHE A 36 16.65 7.70 -7.47
N PHE A 37 16.08 8.59 -8.28
CA PHE A 37 16.86 9.55 -9.06
C PHE A 37 17.64 10.53 -8.17
N VAL A 38 17.02 11.04 -7.10
CA VAL A 38 17.68 11.92 -6.13
C VAL A 38 18.85 11.21 -5.46
N THR A 39 18.67 9.95 -5.05
CA THR A 39 19.73 9.15 -4.45
C THR A 39 20.87 8.90 -5.45
N GLN A 40 20.58 8.54 -6.69
CA GLN A 40 21.61 8.33 -7.73
C GLN A 40 22.37 9.61 -8.08
N LEU A 41 21.67 10.76 -8.17
CA LEU A 41 22.28 12.06 -8.38
C LEU A 41 23.15 12.47 -7.19
N GLY A 42 22.73 12.16 -5.95
CA GLY A 42 23.52 12.39 -4.74
C GLY A 42 24.80 11.53 -4.67
N TYR A 43 24.77 10.30 -5.21
CA TYR A 43 25.95 9.43 -5.31
C TYR A 43 26.82 9.70 -6.54
N SER A 44 26.42 10.60 -7.45
CA SER A 44 27.23 10.93 -8.63
C SER A 44 28.61 11.55 -8.31
N GLY A 45 28.89 11.87 -7.04
CA GLY A 45 30.22 12.27 -6.54
C GLY A 45 31.06 11.17 -5.87
N GLY A 46 30.51 9.98 -5.60
CA GLY A 46 31.20 8.90 -4.89
C GLY A 46 30.89 7.55 -5.53
N GLY A 47 31.91 6.92 -6.14
CA GLY A 47 31.84 5.72 -6.96
C GLY A 47 30.76 4.71 -6.53
N SER A 48 29.64 4.72 -7.24
CA SER A 48 28.57 3.76 -7.06
C SER A 48 28.98 2.40 -7.67
N PRO A 49 28.71 1.26 -7.01
CA PRO A 49 28.94 -0.05 -7.59
C PRO A 49 28.10 -0.21 -8.86
N ARG A 50 28.78 -0.23 -10.01
CA ARG A 50 28.25 -0.09 -11.38
C ARG A 50 27.45 -1.30 -11.91
N ASP A 51 27.30 -2.38 -11.14
CA ASP A 51 26.91 -3.67 -11.71
C ASP A 51 25.48 -4.14 -11.39
N LEU A 52 24.73 -3.41 -10.56
CA LEU A 52 23.33 -3.74 -10.29
C LEU A 52 22.40 -3.00 -11.25
N PRO A 53 21.58 -3.70 -12.05
CA PRO A 53 20.62 -3.05 -12.93
C PRO A 53 19.65 -2.23 -12.10
N TRP A 54 19.47 -0.96 -12.43
CA TRP A 54 18.60 -0.01 -11.72
C TRP A 54 17.17 -0.52 -11.50
N TRP A 55 16.67 -1.36 -12.41
CA TRP A 55 15.34 -1.97 -12.32
C TRP A 55 15.21 -3.02 -11.22
N THR A 56 16.30 -3.61 -10.73
CA THR A 56 16.26 -4.60 -9.64
C THR A 56 15.95 -3.93 -8.30
N VAL A 57 16.60 -2.80 -8.02
CA VAL A 57 16.37 -2.01 -6.80
C VAL A 57 14.98 -1.35 -6.84
N TYR A 58 14.63 -0.75 -7.98
CA TYR A 58 13.34 -0.10 -8.16
C TYR A 58 12.16 -1.08 -8.18
N GLY A 59 12.27 -2.14 -8.96
CA GLY A 59 11.23 -3.16 -9.10
C GLY A 59 10.92 -3.80 -7.75
N ARG A 60 11.96 -4.04 -6.94
CA ARG A 60 11.79 -4.54 -5.57
C ARG A 60 10.97 -3.60 -4.70
N GLN A 61 11.28 -2.30 -4.66
CA GLN A 61 10.57 -1.33 -3.83
C GLN A 61 9.10 -1.15 -4.26
N VAL A 62 8.83 -1.10 -5.56
CA VAL A 62 7.46 -1.00 -6.07
C VAL A 62 6.64 -2.24 -5.73
N LEU A 63 7.23 -3.44 -5.93
CA LEU A 63 6.55 -4.70 -5.67
C LEU A 63 6.35 -4.99 -4.18
N SER A 64 7.28 -4.58 -3.32
CA SER A 64 7.22 -4.87 -1.88
C SER A 64 6.53 -3.78 -1.07
N VAL A 65 6.42 -2.54 -1.58
CA VAL A 65 5.85 -1.42 -0.82
C VAL A 65 4.69 -0.77 -1.55
N SER A 66 4.90 -0.23 -2.76
CA SER A 66 3.88 0.57 -3.43
C SER A 66 2.64 -0.25 -3.80
N VAL A 67 2.84 -1.43 -4.41
CA VAL A 67 1.73 -2.31 -4.83
C VAL A 67 0.95 -2.85 -3.62
N PRO A 68 1.58 -3.45 -2.60
CA PRO A 68 0.85 -3.96 -1.43
C PRO A 68 0.10 -2.85 -0.69
N PHE A 69 0.70 -1.67 -0.57
CA PHE A 69 0.04 -0.53 0.06
C PHE A 69 -1.20 -0.08 -0.72
N GLY A 70 -1.08 0.09 -2.05
CA GLY A 70 -2.20 0.47 -2.91
C GLY A 70 -3.34 -0.55 -2.88
N VAL A 71 -3.01 -1.85 -2.86
CA VAL A 71 -4.00 -2.93 -2.69
C VAL A 71 -4.68 -2.85 -1.33
N GLY A 72 -3.95 -2.55 -0.25
CA GLY A 72 -4.53 -2.42 1.08
C GLY A 72 -5.45 -1.20 1.21
N VAL A 73 -5.09 -0.09 0.59
CA VAL A 73 -5.96 1.10 0.49
C VAL A 73 -7.21 0.80 -0.32
N LEU A 74 -7.09 0.06 -1.42
CA LEU A 74 -8.25 -0.39 -2.21
C LEU A 74 -9.19 -1.24 -1.36
N LEU A 75 -8.67 -2.24 -0.66
CA LEU A 75 -9.46 -3.10 0.23
C LEU A 75 -10.07 -2.30 1.39
N GLY A 76 -9.33 -1.33 1.92
CA GLY A 76 -9.80 -0.40 2.95
C GLY A 76 -11.01 0.40 2.51
N PHE A 77 -10.92 1.10 1.38
CA PHE A 77 -12.01 1.91 0.84
C PHE A 77 -13.13 1.08 0.19
N TRP A 78 -12.89 -0.16 -0.20
CA TRP A 78 -13.92 -0.98 -0.83
C TRP A 78 -14.70 -1.85 0.17
N PHE A 79 -14.01 -2.53 1.08
CA PHE A 79 -14.60 -3.51 1.98
C PHE A 79 -14.77 -3.02 3.42
N ILE A 80 -13.72 -2.39 3.97
CA ILE A 80 -13.69 -2.07 5.41
C ILE A 80 -14.55 -0.84 5.68
N ALA A 81 -14.25 0.25 4.98
CA ALA A 81 -14.74 1.58 5.31
C ALA A 81 -14.98 2.42 4.05
N PRO A 82 -16.02 2.11 3.26
CA PRO A 82 -16.33 2.86 2.06
C PRO A 82 -16.78 4.27 2.40
N VAL A 83 -16.44 5.22 1.53
CA VAL A 83 -16.76 6.63 1.71
C VAL A 83 -18.12 6.91 1.06
N ALA A 84 -19.14 7.10 1.88
CA ALA A 84 -20.48 7.57 1.47
C ALA A 84 -20.60 9.11 1.53
N ALA A 85 -21.53 9.69 0.76
CA ALA A 85 -21.77 11.14 0.71
C ALA A 85 -22.18 11.74 2.07
N GLU A 86 -22.93 10.98 2.87
CA GLU A 86 -23.58 11.46 4.10
C GLU A 86 -22.62 11.54 5.32
N LEU A 87 -21.37 11.13 5.15
CA LEU A 87 -20.38 11.12 6.22
C LEU A 87 -19.84 12.52 6.49
N ARG A 88 -19.75 12.89 7.77
CA ARG A 88 -19.03 14.10 8.20
C ARG A 88 -17.53 13.94 7.93
N LEU A 89 -16.83 15.05 7.67
CA LEU A 89 -15.38 15.09 7.43
C LEU A 89 -14.56 14.25 8.44
N ALA A 90 -14.91 14.32 9.73
CA ALA A 90 -14.24 13.54 10.77
C ALA A 90 -14.28 12.02 10.52
N HIS A 91 -15.40 11.49 10.01
CA HIS A 91 -15.53 10.08 9.68
C HIS A 91 -14.76 9.72 8.40
N VAL A 92 -14.69 10.63 7.44
CA VAL A 92 -13.88 10.41 6.22
C VAL A 92 -12.39 10.25 6.60
N ILE A 93 -11.90 11.07 7.54
CA ILE A 93 -10.52 10.99 8.02
C ILE A 93 -10.27 9.65 8.74
N THR A 94 -11.16 9.22 9.64
CA THR A 94 -10.96 7.95 10.37
C THR A 94 -11.04 6.73 9.43
N ARG A 95 -11.96 6.73 8.46
CA ARG A 95 -12.03 5.67 7.42
C ARG A 95 -10.79 5.65 6.54
N SER A 96 -10.27 6.81 6.17
CA SER A 96 -9.02 6.93 5.40
C SER A 96 -7.81 6.43 6.21
N LEU A 97 -7.78 6.73 7.51
CA LEU A 97 -6.75 6.21 8.41
C LEU A 97 -6.80 4.68 8.49
N LEU A 98 -7.99 4.09 8.62
CA LEU A 98 -8.16 2.63 8.58
C LEU A 98 -7.66 2.03 7.26
N ALA A 99 -7.94 2.67 6.13
CA ALA A 99 -7.43 2.23 4.82
C ALA A 99 -5.89 2.32 4.75
N ALA A 100 -5.28 3.37 5.32
CA ALA A 100 -3.83 3.49 5.41
C ALA A 100 -3.20 2.42 6.31
N VAL A 101 -3.84 2.08 7.44
CA VAL A 101 -3.42 0.97 8.31
C VAL A 101 -3.49 -0.36 7.55
N ALA A 102 -4.58 -0.61 6.82
CA ALA A 102 -4.69 -1.82 5.99
C ALA A 102 -3.58 -1.91 4.93
N GLY A 103 -3.25 -0.78 4.29
CA GLY A 103 -2.09 -0.65 3.39
C GLY A 103 -0.77 -1.01 4.09
N ALA A 104 -0.52 -0.44 5.27
CA ALA A 104 0.71 -0.68 6.02
C ALA A 104 0.86 -2.14 6.48
N ILE A 105 -0.24 -2.80 6.88
CA ILE A 105 -0.23 -4.22 7.25
C ILE A 105 0.16 -5.10 6.04
N LEU A 106 -0.36 -4.80 4.84
CA LEU A 106 0.04 -5.54 3.65
C LEU A 106 1.52 -5.31 3.28
N VAL A 107 2.02 -4.08 3.43
CA VAL A 107 3.46 -3.80 3.27
C VAL A 107 4.27 -4.62 4.26
N PHE A 108 3.89 -4.65 5.54
CA PHE A 108 4.57 -5.44 6.56
C PHE A 108 4.66 -6.92 6.17
N LEU A 109 3.53 -7.52 5.77
CA LEU A 109 3.48 -8.94 5.40
C LEU A 109 4.34 -9.23 4.17
N THR A 110 4.20 -8.43 3.12
CA THR A 110 4.92 -8.65 1.86
C THR A 110 6.43 -8.44 1.99
N THR A 111 6.86 -7.41 2.72
CA THR A 111 8.28 -7.15 2.99
C THR A 111 8.90 -8.22 3.90
N THR A 112 8.20 -8.63 4.95
CA THR A 112 8.66 -9.70 5.86
C THR A 112 8.82 -11.02 5.11
N VAL A 113 7.84 -11.40 4.28
CA VAL A 113 7.91 -12.61 3.46
C VAL A 113 9.07 -12.53 2.47
N LEU A 114 9.27 -11.38 1.82
CA LEU A 114 10.37 -11.20 0.89
C LEU A 114 11.74 -11.34 1.57
N GLU A 115 11.95 -10.71 2.73
CA GLU A 115 13.18 -10.85 3.50
C GLU A 115 13.38 -12.28 4.03
N ALA A 116 12.30 -12.95 4.44
CA ALA A 116 12.37 -14.35 4.86
C ALA A 116 12.78 -15.28 3.70
N VAL A 117 12.26 -15.05 2.48
CA VAL A 117 12.66 -15.81 1.29
C VAL A 117 14.14 -15.60 0.98
N LEU A 118 14.64 -14.37 1.06
CA LEU A 118 16.05 -14.08 0.86
C LEU A 118 16.93 -14.74 1.93
N ALA A 119 16.48 -14.76 3.18
CA ALA A 119 17.17 -15.45 4.27
C ALA A 119 17.24 -16.97 4.03
N ILE A 120 16.16 -17.57 3.52
CA ILE A 120 16.13 -18.99 3.17
C ILE A 120 17.06 -19.29 1.99
N GLN A 121 17.10 -18.44 0.95
CA GLN A 121 18.02 -18.61 -0.17
C GLN A 121 19.48 -18.55 0.30
N ALA A 122 19.82 -17.54 1.10
CA ALA A 122 21.17 -17.42 1.67
C ALA A 122 21.56 -18.64 2.54
N LEU A 123 20.60 -19.23 3.26
CA LEU A 123 20.79 -20.45 4.02
C LEU A 123 21.09 -21.65 3.11
N VAL A 124 20.34 -21.81 2.02
CA VAL A 124 20.55 -22.90 1.04
C VAL A 124 21.93 -22.78 0.40
N ASP A 125 22.36 -21.55 0.09
CA ASP A 125 23.64 -21.29 -0.58
C ASP A 125 24.85 -21.44 0.36
N HIS A 126 24.71 -21.16 1.66
CA HIS A 126 25.84 -21.06 2.61
C HIS A 126 25.75 -21.98 3.84
N GLY A 127 24.70 -22.80 3.96
CA GLY A 127 24.56 -23.88 4.97
C GLY A 127 24.47 -23.46 6.44
N ALA A 128 24.29 -22.17 6.76
CA ALA A 128 24.43 -21.65 8.12
C ALA A 128 23.09 -21.56 8.90
N LEU A 129 22.58 -22.68 9.41
CA LEU A 129 21.34 -22.74 10.23
C LEU A 129 21.39 -21.86 11.49
N SER A 130 22.58 -21.63 12.04
CA SER A 130 22.78 -20.77 13.22
C SER A 130 22.39 -19.31 12.99
N ARG A 131 22.31 -18.85 11.73
CA ARG A 131 21.94 -17.47 11.37
C ARG A 131 20.44 -17.27 11.17
N LEU A 132 19.66 -18.35 11.10
CA LEU A 132 18.25 -18.32 10.73
C LEU A 132 17.41 -17.50 11.73
N GLY A 133 17.70 -17.63 13.03
CA GLY A 133 17.03 -16.83 14.07
C GLY A 133 17.32 -15.33 13.95
N ALA A 134 18.58 -14.95 13.71
CA ALA A 134 18.99 -13.55 13.54
C ALA A 134 18.39 -12.95 12.26
N GLU A 135 18.38 -13.70 11.15
CA GLU A 135 17.79 -13.26 9.89
C GLU A 135 16.27 -13.11 9.97
N THR A 136 15.58 -13.96 10.72
CA THR A 136 14.12 -13.84 10.92
C THR A 136 13.78 -12.57 11.69
N MET A 137 14.53 -12.26 12.76
CA MET A 137 14.35 -11.02 13.51
C MET A 137 14.69 -9.79 12.66
N ARG A 138 15.72 -9.88 11.81
CA ARG A 138 16.05 -8.84 10.83
C ARG A 138 14.90 -8.64 9.84
N ALA A 139 14.34 -9.71 9.29
CA ALA A 139 13.23 -9.65 8.35
C ALA A 139 12.00 -8.95 8.94
N LEU A 140 11.63 -9.30 10.18
CA LEU A 140 10.53 -8.65 10.91
C LEU A 140 10.82 -7.17 11.18
N GLY A 141 12.03 -6.84 11.62
CA GLY A 141 12.43 -5.45 11.88
C GLY A 141 12.43 -4.59 10.62
N VAL A 142 12.96 -5.12 9.52
CA VAL A 142 12.94 -4.47 8.21
C VAL A 142 11.50 -4.28 7.74
N GLY A 143 10.68 -5.31 7.81
CA GLY A 143 9.28 -5.23 7.40
C GLY A 143 8.49 -4.22 8.21
N LEU A 144 8.69 -4.17 9.52
CA LEU A 144 8.06 -3.20 10.40
C LEU A 144 8.51 -1.76 10.08
N ALA A 145 9.81 -1.55 9.82
CA ALA A 145 10.34 -0.25 9.44
C ALA A 145 9.73 0.25 8.12
N PHE A 146 9.64 -0.61 7.10
CA PHE A 146 9.00 -0.26 5.84
C PHE A 146 7.51 0.03 5.99
N ALA A 147 6.80 -0.77 6.78
CA ALA A 147 5.37 -0.57 7.04
C ALA A 147 5.10 0.75 7.79
N ALA A 148 5.90 1.05 8.82
CA ALA A 148 5.80 2.29 9.58
C ALA A 148 6.12 3.51 8.70
N GLN A 149 7.19 3.43 7.90
CA GLN A 149 7.56 4.49 6.97
C GLN A 149 6.47 4.72 5.92
N ALA A 150 5.93 3.65 5.32
CA ALA A 150 4.84 3.74 4.35
C ALA A 150 3.59 4.34 5.00
N PHE A 151 3.24 3.93 6.21
CA PHE A 151 2.13 4.49 6.97
C PHE A 151 2.31 6.00 7.18
N VAL A 152 3.42 6.43 7.78
CA VAL A 152 3.64 7.85 8.10
C VAL A 152 3.68 8.72 6.85
N SER A 153 4.37 8.28 5.80
CA SER A 153 4.53 9.06 4.57
C SER A 153 3.29 9.08 3.68
N ALA A 154 2.54 7.97 3.61
CA ALA A 154 1.38 7.85 2.72
C ALA A 154 0.04 8.21 3.39
N THR A 155 -0.05 8.23 4.72
CA THR A 155 -1.31 8.57 5.43
C THR A 155 -1.89 9.93 5.01
N PRO A 156 -1.11 11.04 4.92
CA PRO A 156 -1.64 12.31 4.47
C PRO A 156 -2.23 12.23 3.05
N LEU A 157 -1.60 11.46 2.18
CA LEU A 157 -2.04 11.23 0.81
C LEU A 157 -3.34 10.41 0.77
N VAL A 158 -3.45 9.35 1.58
CA VAL A 158 -4.67 8.53 1.68
C VAL A 158 -5.84 9.34 2.23
N ILE A 159 -5.58 10.20 3.24
CA ILE A 159 -6.60 11.12 3.76
C ILE A 159 -7.06 12.09 2.68
N LEU A 160 -6.12 12.70 1.93
CA LEU A 160 -6.45 13.61 0.83
C LEU A 160 -7.26 12.88 -0.25
N ALA A 161 -6.85 11.68 -0.63
CA ALA A 161 -7.58 10.84 -1.58
C ALA A 161 -9.00 10.55 -1.08
N GLY A 162 -9.17 10.22 0.20
CA GLY A 162 -10.48 10.01 0.82
C GLY A 162 -11.36 11.27 0.85
N ILE A 163 -10.78 12.45 1.11
CA ILE A 163 -11.50 13.73 1.06
C ILE A 163 -11.93 14.07 -0.37
N LEU A 164 -11.04 13.89 -1.36
CA LEU A 164 -11.37 14.09 -2.77
C LEU A 164 -12.46 13.11 -3.22
N LEU A 165 -12.39 11.86 -2.74
CA LEU A 165 -13.42 10.85 -2.98
C LEU A 165 -14.76 11.27 -2.42
N TRP A 166 -14.77 11.74 -1.18
CA TRP A 166 -15.96 12.21 -0.50
C TRP A 166 -16.60 13.39 -1.25
N ASN A 167 -15.82 14.42 -1.60
CA ASN A 167 -16.30 15.58 -2.37
C ASN A 167 -16.82 15.17 -3.76
N TRP A 168 -16.19 14.18 -4.40
CA TRP A 168 -16.69 13.64 -5.66
C TRP A 168 -18.04 12.93 -5.51
N VAL A 169 -18.18 12.09 -4.48
CA VAL A 169 -19.41 11.32 -4.18
C VAL A 169 -20.55 12.24 -3.72
N GLU A 170 -20.24 13.31 -2.98
CA GLU A 170 -21.20 14.36 -2.59
C GLU A 170 -21.77 15.08 -3.82
N ARG A 171 -20.92 15.38 -4.82
CA ARG A 171 -21.34 16.02 -6.08
C ARG A 171 -22.03 15.07 -7.06
N HIS A 172 -21.76 13.77 -6.96
CA HIS A 172 -22.32 12.73 -7.83
C HIS A 172 -23.01 11.63 -7.00
N PRO A 173 -24.14 11.95 -6.34
CA PRO A 173 -24.80 11.03 -5.43
C PRO A 173 -25.25 9.77 -6.19
N SER A 174 -24.74 8.61 -5.76
CA SER A 174 -25.13 7.32 -6.32
C SER A 174 -26.55 6.97 -5.87
N ARG A 175 -27.39 6.48 -6.79
CA ARG A 175 -28.75 5.99 -6.49
C ARG A 175 -28.81 4.76 -5.56
N HIS A 176 -27.66 4.22 -5.15
CA HIS A 176 -27.56 3.01 -4.35
C HIS A 176 -26.87 3.32 -3.02
N PRO A 177 -27.37 2.79 -1.89
CA PRO A 177 -26.73 2.97 -0.59
C PRO A 177 -25.37 2.27 -0.55
N ILE A 178 -24.33 3.00 -0.16
CA ILE A 178 -22.98 2.49 0.02
C ILE A 178 -22.80 2.17 1.51
N ALA A 179 -22.73 0.89 1.87
CA ALA A 179 -22.53 0.44 3.24
C ALA A 179 -21.29 -0.48 3.34
N GLY A 180 -20.43 -0.21 4.33
CA GLY A 180 -19.26 -1.04 4.66
C GLY A 180 -19.53 -2.09 5.72
N ILE A 181 -18.56 -2.96 5.98
CA ILE A 181 -18.64 -3.93 7.10
C ILE A 181 -18.79 -3.19 8.44
N VAL A 182 -18.10 -2.06 8.61
CA VAL A 182 -18.16 -1.22 9.82
C VAL A 182 -19.55 -0.56 9.99
N ASP A 183 -20.35 -0.46 8.93
CA ASP A 183 -21.72 0.11 9.01
C ASP A 183 -22.78 -0.96 9.33
N THR A 184 -22.42 -2.24 9.28
CA THR A 184 -23.34 -3.38 9.49
C THR A 184 -23.07 -4.14 10.79
N ALA A 185 -22.00 -3.80 11.51
CA ALA A 185 -21.62 -4.37 12.80
C ALA A 185 -22.12 -3.48 13.94
#